data_AF-A0A2K3KL71-F1
#
_entry.id   AF-A0A2K3KL71-F1
#
_cell.length_a   1.000
_cell.length_b   1.000
_cell.length_c   1.000
_cell.angle_alpha   90.00
_cell.angle_beta   90.00
_cell.angle_gamma   90.00
#
_symmetry.space_group_name_H-M   'P 1'
#
loop_
_entity.id
_entity.type
_entity.pdbx_description
1 polymer ?
#
loop_
_entity_poly.entity_id
_entity_poly.type
_entity_poly.pdbx_seq_one_letter_code
_entity_poly.pdbx_strand_id
1 'polypeptide(L)' 'HGLATASACAKLGLECTVFMAAKDMDRQSSNVRLMKLVGAKSEKI' A
#
# COMPACT_ATOMS: atom_id res chain seq x y z
N HIS A 1 3.08 7.59 4.50
CA HIS A 1 3.39 6.45 5.39
C HIS A 1 3.17 5.11 4.68
N GLY A 2 1.95 4.70 4.34
CA GLY A 2 1.68 3.39 3.70
C GLY A 2 2.55 3.06 2.48
N LEU A 3 2.67 3.99 1.52
CA LEU A 3 3.54 3.79 0.35
C LEU A 3 5.03 3.66 0.71
N ALA A 4 5.51 4.44 1.68
CA ALA A 4 6.91 4.36 2.10
C ALA A 4 7.22 3.00 2.74
N THR A 5 6.32 2.49 3.60
CA THR A 5 6.43 1.16 4.19
C THR A 5 6.37 0.06 3.13
N ALA A 6 5.42 0.15 2.19
CA ALA A 6 5.29 -0.80 1.08
C ALA A 6 6.58 -0.87 0.23
N SER A 7 7.15 0.28 -0.13
CA SER A 7 8.42 0.34 -0.88
C SER A 7 9.60 -0.22 -0.08
N ALA A 8 9.65 0.00 1.24
CA ALA A 8 10.69 -0.58 2.09
C ALA A 8 10.58 -2.11 2.16
N CYS A 9 9.37 -2.64 2.36
CA CYS A 9 9.11 -4.08 2.34
C CYS A 9 9.49 -4.71 1.01
N ALA A 10 9.12 -4.08 -0.12
CA ALA A 10 9.48 -4.55 -1.45
C ALA A 10 11.01 -4.64 -1.64
N LYS A 11 11.75 -3.61 -1.18
CA LYS A 11 13.23 -3.62 -1.24
C LYS A 11 13.86 -4.72 -0.38
N LEU A 12 13.21 -5.07 0.73
CA LEU A 12 13.68 -6.08 1.68
C LEU A 12 13.17 -7.49 1.37
N GLY A 13 12.35 -7.67 0.33
CA GLY A 13 11.74 -8.97 0.00
C GLY A 13 10.71 -9.45 1.01
N LEU A 14 10.08 -8.53 1.75
CA LEU A 14 9.08 -8.84 2.77
C LEU A 14 7.67 -8.73 2.19
N GLU A 15 6.78 -9.64 2.60
CA GLU A 15 5.35 -9.47 2.36
C GLU A 15 4.81 -8.28 3.16
N CYS A 16 3.92 -7.50 2.53
CA CYS A 16 3.37 -6.30 3.13
C CYS A 16 1.87 -6.17 2.81
N THR A 17 1.08 -6.01 3.86
CA THR A 17 -0.34 -5.64 3.77
C THR A 17 -0.54 -4.30 4.47
N VAL A 18 -1.11 -3.33 3.75
CA VAL A 18 -1.43 -2.00 4.27
C VAL A 18 -2.94 -1.89 4.45
N PHE A 19 -3.36 -1.66 5.69
CA PHE A 19 -4.75 -1.41 6.03
C PHE A 19 -5.06 0.08 5.93
N MET A 20 -6.12 0.42 5.19
CA MET A 20 -6.49 1.81 4.93
C MET A 20 -8.00 1.97 4.85
N ALA A 21 -8.54 3.07 5.36
CA ALA A 21 -9.98 3.31 5.34
C ALA A 21 -10.51 3.36 3.89
N ALA A 22 -11.69 2.77 3.64
CA ALA A 22 -12.25 2.68 2.28
C ALA A 22 -12.36 4.05 1.57
N LYS A 23 -12.73 5.09 2.32
CA LYS A 23 -12.83 6.47 1.81
C LYS A 23 -11.46 7.06 1.44
N ASP A 24 -10.40 6.71 2.17
CA ASP A 24 -9.06 7.16 1.88
C ASP A 24 -8.46 6.40 0.70
N MET A 25 -8.80 5.12 0.51
CA MET A 25 -8.39 4.37 -0.68
C MET A 25 -8.90 5.00 -1.98
N ASP A 26 -10.11 5.56 -1.96
CA ASP A 26 -10.69 6.28 -3.08
C ASP A 26 -9.98 7.63 -3.30
N ARG A 27 -9.87 8.44 -2.24
CA ARG A 27 -9.20 9.74 -2.27
C ARG A 27 -7.72 9.67 -2.64
N GLN A 28 -7.05 8.58 -2.28
CA GLN A 28 -5.62 8.33 -2.45
C GLN A 28 -5.37 7.18 -3.44
N SER A 29 -6.20 7.05 -4.46
CA SER A 29 -6.12 5.99 -5.47
C SER A 29 -4.76 5.86 -6.14
N SER A 30 -4.04 6.98 -6.34
CA SER A 30 -2.66 6.99 -6.86
C SER A 30 -1.69 6.23 -5.94
N ASN A 31 -1.78 6.44 -4.64
CA ASN A 31 -0.96 5.74 -3.64
C ASN A 31 -1.31 4.26 -3.58
N VAL A 32 -2.59 3.89 -3.63
CA VAL A 32 -3.02 2.49 -3.68
C VAL A 32 -2.46 1.80 -4.94
N ARG A 33 -2.48 2.48 -6.09
CA ARG A 33 -1.90 1.96 -7.33
C ARG A 33 -0.39 1.77 -7.22
N LEU A 34 0.32 2.72 -6.64
CA LEU A 34 1.76 2.61 -6.41
C LEU A 34 2.10 1.47 -5.44
N MET A 35 1.34 1.31 -4.36
CA MET A 35 1.50 0.19 -3.42
C MET A 35 1.32 -1.16 -4.13
N LYS A 36 0.32 -1.28 -5.02
CA LYS A 36 0.12 -2.49 -5.83
C LYS A 36 1.28 -2.75 -6.80
N LEU A 37 1.85 -1.71 -7.39
CA LEU A 37 3.00 -1.84 -8.31
C LEU A 37 4.26 -2.35 -7.62
N VAL A 38 4.48 -1.98 -6.36
CA VAL A 38 5.60 -2.51 -5.56
C VAL A 38 5.27 -3.85 -4.88
N GLY A 39 4.12 -4.46 -5.20
CA GLY A 39 3.75 -5.81 -4.72
C GLY A 39 3.08 -5.85 -3.35
N ALA A 40 2.74 -4.71 -2.75
CA ALA A 40 2.01 -4.69 -1.49
C ALA A 40 0.51 -4.93 -1.68
N LYS A 41 -0.11 -5.63 -0.73
CA LYS A 41 -1.57 -5.81 -0.64
C LYS A 41 -2.17 -4.62 0.11
N SER A 42 -3.33 -4.15 -0.31
CA SER A 42 -4.07 -3.08 0.36
C SER A 42 -5.45 -3.57 0.77
N GLU A 43 -5.73 -3.57 2.07
CA GLU A 43 -7.00 -4.03 2.62
C GLU A 43 -7.78 -2.89 3.28
N LYS A 44 -9.11 -2.96 3.14
CA LYS A 44 -10.03 -1.96 3.66
C LYS A 44 -10.29 -2.21 5.13
N ILE A 45 -10.23 -1.15 5.92
CA ILE A 45 -10.79 -1.09 7.28
C ILE A 45 -11.98 -0.14 7.33
#